data_AF-A0A959UR10-F1
#
_entry.id   AF-A0A959UR10-F1
#
_cell.length_a   1.000
_cell.length_b   1.000
_cell.length_c   1.000
_cell.angle_alpha   90.00
_cell.angle_beta   90.00
_cell.angle_gamma   90.00
#
_symmetry.space_group_name_H-M   'P 1'
#
loop_
_entity.id
_entity.type
_entity.pdbx_description
1 polymer ?
#
loop_
_entity_poly.entity_id
_entity_poly.type
_entity_poly.pdbx_seq_one_letter_code
_entity_poly.pdbx_strand_id
1 'polypeptide(L)'
;MSFELTKSLLERLQDDVEEGRDSDILSVVSELHPADIGGVLDRLSPDEARYVLRLLEPETAAEAILELDEDVREKLLEGLTSQEIAEKVI
;
A
#
# COMPACT_ATOMS: atom_id res chain seq x y z
N MET A 1 -12.45 11.45 9.24
CA MET A 1 -13.51 11.14 8.26
C MET A 1 -13.36 9.66 7.94
N SER A 2 -14.42 8.86 8.05
CA SER A 2 -14.34 7.43 7.76
C SER A 2 -14.29 7.26 6.24
N PHE A 3 -13.10 6.99 5.69
CA PHE A 3 -12.97 6.55 4.32
C PHE A 3 -13.60 5.15 4.24
N GLU A 4 -14.86 5.07 3.83
CA GLU A 4 -15.46 3.79 3.47
C GLU A 4 -14.81 3.35 2.17
N LEU A 5 -13.76 2.53 2.28
CA LEU A 5 -13.27 1.67 1.21
C LEU A 5 -14.41 0.79 0.75
N THR A 6 -15.23 1.34 -0.14
CA THR A 6 -16.29 0.61 -0.81
C THR A 6 -15.63 -0.55 -1.55
N LYS A 7 -16.26 -1.72 -1.48
CA LYS A 7 -15.75 -2.94 -2.11
C LYS A 7 -15.38 -2.71 -3.58
N SER A 8 -16.13 -1.86 -4.28
CA SER A 8 -15.88 -1.44 -5.66
C SER A 8 -14.59 -0.64 -5.86
N LEU A 9 -14.14 0.15 -4.87
CA LEU A 9 -12.87 0.86 -4.99
C LEU A 9 -11.69 -0.11 -4.85
N LEU A 10 -11.80 -1.04 -3.90
CA LEU A 10 -10.77 -2.07 -3.70
C LEU A 10 -10.65 -3.00 -4.91
N GLU A 11 -11.78 -3.46 -5.46
CA GLU A 11 -11.81 -4.29 -6.68
C GLU A 11 -11.13 -3.56 -7.85
N ARG A 12 -11.43 -2.26 -8.05
CA ARG A 12 -10.77 -1.47 -9.10
C ARG A 12 -9.28 -1.31 -8.87
N LEU A 13 -8.85 -1.09 -7.62
CA LEU A 13 -7.43 -0.98 -7.31
C LEU A 13 -6.70 -2.31 -7.54
N GLN A 14 -7.34 -3.44 -7.22
CA GLN A 14 -6.80 -4.77 -7.53
C GLN A 14 -6.66 -4.97 -9.05
N ASP A 15 -7.69 -4.63 -9.82
CA ASP A 15 -7.63 -4.68 -11.28
C ASP A 15 -6.49 -3.78 -11.82
N ASP A 16 -6.36 -2.57 -11.29
CA ASP A 16 -5.31 -1.62 -11.69
C ASP A 16 -3.91 -2.14 -11.33
N VAL A 17 -3.75 -2.83 -10.20
CA VAL A 17 -2.49 -3.50 -9.80
C VAL A 17 -2.19 -4.69 -10.71
N GLU A 18 -3.17 -5.53 -11.03
CA GLU A 18 -3.00 -6.65 -11.95
C GLU A 18 -2.64 -6.19 -13.36
N GLU A 19 -3.23 -5.08 -13.81
CA GLU A 19 -2.96 -4.48 -15.12
C GLU A 19 -1.70 -3.61 -15.15
N GLY A 20 -1.09 -3.31 -13.99
CA GLY A 20 0.11 -2.46 -13.89
C GLY A 20 -0.15 -0.99 -14.24
N ARG A 21 -1.33 -0.46 -13.88
CA ARG A 21 -1.73 0.93 -14.14
C ARG A 21 -1.20 1.88 -13.06
N ASP A 22 0.11 2.07 -13.03
CA ASP A 22 0.82 2.84 -12.01
C ASP A 22 0.25 4.23 -11.78
N SER A 23 -0.13 4.92 -12.85
CA SER A 23 -0.69 6.27 -12.78
C SER A 23 -2.05 6.31 -12.07
N ASP A 24 -2.90 5.32 -12.33
CA ASP A 24 -4.24 5.26 -11.73
C ASP A 24 -4.13 4.86 -10.26
N ILE A 25 -3.26 3.90 -9.94
CA ILE A 25 -2.94 3.51 -8.57
C ILE A 25 -2.45 4.73 -7.79
N LEU A 26 -1.43 5.43 -8.29
CA LEU A 26 -0.89 6.64 -7.66
C LEU A 26 -1.94 7.72 -7.47
N SER A 27 -2.75 8.02 -8.49
CA SER A 27 -3.82 9.00 -8.36
C SER A 27 -4.81 8.65 -7.25
N VAL A 28 -5.12 7.37 -7.05
CA VAL A 28 -5.97 6.93 -5.94
C VAL A 28 -5.23 7.08 -4.62
N VAL A 29 -4.06 6.44 -4.46
CA VAL A 29 -3.37 6.35 -3.16
C VAL A 29 -2.78 7.68 -2.69
N SER A 30 -2.38 8.57 -3.60
CA SER A 30 -1.86 9.90 -3.24
C SER A 30 -2.92 10.84 -2.69
N GLU A 31 -4.22 10.56 -2.92
CA GLU A 31 -5.33 11.31 -2.32
C GLU A 31 -5.77 10.73 -0.96
N LEU A 32 -5.23 9.57 -0.57
CA LEU A 32 -5.58 8.88 0.68
C LEU A 32 -4.66 9.27 1.83
N HIS A 33 -5.19 9.21 3.05
CA HIS A 33 -4.34 9.30 4.23
C HIS A 33 -3.55 7.99 4.40
N PRO A 34 -2.34 8.02 4.99
CA PRO A 34 -1.55 6.82 5.27
C PRO A 34 -2.32 5.71 6.01
N ALA A 35 -3.21 6.07 6.95
CA ALA A 35 -4.07 5.13 7.64
C ALA A 35 -5.09 4.44 6.71
N ASP A 36 -5.64 5.18 5.74
CA ASP A 36 -6.54 4.62 4.74
C ASP A 36 -5.77 3.68 3.80
N ILE A 37 -4.56 4.08 3.39
CA ILE A 37 -3.64 3.24 2.59
C ILE A 37 -3.32 1.94 3.32
N GLY A 38 -2.98 1.99 4.60
CA GLY A 38 -2.77 0.79 5.43
C GLY A 38 -3.96 -0.16 5.36
N GLY A 39 -5.16 0.36 5.55
CA GLY A 39 -6.39 -0.43 5.44
C GLY A 39 -6.68 -0.99 4.03
N VAL A 40 -6.15 -0.39 2.97
CA VAL A 40 -6.15 -0.96 1.61
C VAL A 40 -5.17 -2.12 1.52
N LEU A 41 -3.92 -1.87 1.91
CA LEU A 41 -2.81 -2.82 1.83
C LEU A 41 -3.11 -4.10 2.63
N ASP A 42 -3.78 -3.99 3.79
CA ASP A 42 -4.22 -5.14 4.60
C ASP A 42 -5.22 -6.05 3.88
N ARG A 43 -5.92 -5.54 2.86
CA ARG A 43 -6.88 -6.30 2.05
C ARG A 43 -6.29 -6.81 0.75
N LEU A 44 -5.08 -6.35 0.39
CA LEU A 44 -4.34 -6.83 -0.77
C LEU A 44 -3.49 -8.05 -0.39
N SER A 45 -3.07 -8.83 -1.39
CA SER A 45 -2.04 -9.84 -1.19
C SER A 45 -0.69 -9.19 -0.90
N PRO A 46 0.26 -9.88 -0.24
CA PRO A 46 1.57 -9.31 0.07
C PRO A 46 2.32 -8.78 -1.16
N ASP A 47 2.19 -9.42 -2.32
CA ASP A 47 2.89 -9.01 -3.54
C ASP A 47 2.26 -7.76 -4.17
N GLU A 48 0.92 -7.66 -4.17
CA GLU A 48 0.19 -6.46 -4.60
C GLU A 48 0.47 -5.28 -3.67
N ALA A 49 0.44 -5.51 -2.36
CA ALA A 49 0.75 -4.47 -1.37
C ALA A 49 2.18 -3.93 -1.53
N ARG A 50 3.16 -4.81 -1.79
CA ARG A 50 4.54 -4.39 -2.12
C ARG A 50 4.63 -3.64 -3.43
N TYR A 51 3.79 -3.97 -4.42
CA TYR A 51 3.72 -3.22 -5.67
C TYR A 51 3.30 -1.78 -5.41
N VAL A 52 2.18 -1.60 -4.71
CA VAL A 52 1.65 -0.27 -4.34
C VAL A 52 2.66 0.52 -3.50
N LEU A 53 3.30 -0.09 -2.50
CA LEU A 53 4.31 0.57 -1.67
C LEU A 53 5.56 1.04 -2.44
N ARG A 54 5.94 0.32 -3.50
CA ARG A 54 7.06 0.74 -4.36
C ARG A 54 6.71 1.96 -5.22
N LEU A 55 5.43 2.13 -5.56
CA LEU A 55 4.94 3.32 -6.28
C LEU A 55 4.82 4.54 -5.37
N LEU A 56 4.57 4.33 -4.08
CA LEU A 56 4.44 5.41 -3.09
C LEU A 56 5.77 6.11 -2.79
N GLU A 57 5.69 7.41 -2.49
CA GLU A 57 6.82 8.17 -1.95
C GLU A 57 7.30 7.55 -0.63
N PRO A 58 8.62 7.57 -0.34
CA PRO A 58 9.17 6.92 0.84
C PRO A 58 8.51 7.33 2.16
N GLU A 59 8.20 8.61 2.32
CA GLU A 59 7.57 9.18 3.51
C GLU A 59 6.16 8.59 3.73
N THR A 60 5.32 8.61 2.71
CA THR A 60 3.95 8.07 2.77
C THR A 60 3.94 6.56 2.94
N ALA A 61 4.87 5.86 2.28
CA ALA A 61 5.02 4.42 2.43
C ALA A 61 5.43 4.05 3.86
N ALA A 62 6.34 4.80 4.49
CA ALA A 62 6.73 4.62 5.89
C ALA A 62 5.51 4.70 6.81
N GLU A 63 4.73 5.77 6.67
CA GLU A 63 3.55 6.01 7.48
C GLU A 63 2.48 4.93 7.23
N ALA A 64 2.24 4.54 5.98
CA ALA A 64 1.29 3.49 5.66
C ALA A 64 1.69 2.12 6.25
N ILE A 65 2.99 1.78 6.24
CA ILE A 65 3.51 0.55 6.85
C ILE A 65 3.24 0.52 8.36
N LEU A 66 3.33 1.66 9.05
CA LEU A 66 3.08 1.75 10.48
C LEU A 66 1.61 1.50 10.85
N GLU A 67 0.69 1.81 9.94
CA GLU A 67 -0.75 1.65 10.09
C GLU A 67 -1.24 0.23 9.74
N LEU A 68 -0.40 -0.62 9.14
CA LEU A 68 -0.72 -2.01 8.83
C LEU A 68 -0.87 -2.86 10.10
N ASP A 69 -1.72 -3.88 10.00
CA ASP A 69 -1.78 -4.95 10.97
C ASP A 69 -0.40 -5.63 11.11
N GLU A 70 -0.01 -6.00 12.33
CA GLU A 70 1.32 -6.55 12.64
C GLU A 70 1.67 -7.77 11.78
N ASP A 71 0.72 -8.69 11.59
CA ASP A 71 0.89 -9.89 10.77
C ASP A 71 1.11 -9.57 9.28
N VAL A 72 0.44 -8.54 8.76
CA VAL A 72 0.56 -8.11 7.36
C VAL A 72 1.88 -7.38 7.17
N ARG A 73 2.20 -6.47 8.08
CA ARG A 73 3.46 -5.73 8.10
C ARG A 73 4.66 -6.66 8.09
N GLU A 74 4.69 -7.66 8.96
CA GLU A 74 5.79 -8.63 9.02
C GLU A 74 5.97 -9.34 7.68
N LYS A 75 4.89 -9.93 7.13
CA LYS A 75 4.93 -10.62 5.83
C LYS A 75 5.37 -9.69 4.71
N LEU A 76 4.94 -8.44 4.76
CA LEU A 76 5.26 -7.46 3.75
C LEU A 76 6.77 -7.13 3.78
N LEU A 77 7.29 -6.82 4.97
CA LEU A 77 8.70 -6.54 5.22
C LEU A 77 9.60 -7.75 4.89
N GLU A 78 9.15 -8.98 5.15
CA GLU A 78 9.92 -10.20 4.87
C GLU A 78 10.32 -10.38 3.39
N GLY A 79 9.54 -9.81 2.46
CA GLY A 79 9.89 -9.85 1.03
C GLY A 79 10.31 -8.52 0.45
N LEU A 80 10.57 -7.51 1.30
CA LEU A 80 11.34 -6.34 0.91
C LEU A 80 12.82 -6.60 1.20
N THR A 81 13.69 -6.05 0.35
CA THR A 81 15.13 -6.08 0.61
C THR A 81 15.50 -5.13 1.76
N SER A 82 16.62 -5.39 2.43
CA SER A 82 17.11 -4.49 3.49
C SER A 82 17.33 -3.05 3.01
N GLN A 83 17.61 -2.85 1.72
CA GLN A 83 17.73 -1.52 1.11
C GLN A 83 16.35 -0.85 1.00
N GLU A 84 15.35 -1.54 0.48
CA GLU A 84 13.98 -1.00 0.38
C GLU A 84 13.43 -0.64 1.76
N ILE A 85 13.67 -1.47 2.77
CA ILE A 85 13.26 -1.15 4.14
C ILE A 85 13.99 0.10 4.65
N ALA A 86 15.29 0.23 4.39
CA ALA A 86 16.07 1.38 4.83
C ALA A 86 15.63 2.69 4.17
N GLU A 87 15.20 2.64 2.90
CA GLU A 87 14.66 3.80 2.19
C GLU A 87 13.25 4.19 2.67
N LYS A 88 12.47 3.23 3.15
CA LYS A 88 11.05 3.42 3.51
C LYS A 88 10.77 3.52 5.00
N VAL A 89 11.73 3.30 5.92
CA VAL A 89 11.47 3.24 7.38
C VAL A 89 12.39 4.16 8.19
N ILE A 90 13.45 4.72 7.60
CA ILE A 90 14.53 5.43 8.30
C ILE A 90 14.63 6.89 7.88
#